data_AF-A0A957YZE7-F1
#
_entry.id   AF-A0A957YZE7-F1
#
_cell.length_a   1.000
_cell.length_b   1.000
_cell.length_c   1.000
_cell.angle_alpha   90.00
_cell.angle_beta   90.00
_cell.angle_gamma   90.00
#
_symmetry.space_group_name_H-M   'P 1'
#
loop_
_entity.id
_entity.type
_entity.pdbx_description
1 polymer ?
#
loop_
_entity_poly.entity_id
_entity_poly.type
_entity_poly.pdbx_seq_one_letter_code
_entity_poly.pdbx_strand_id
1 'polypeptide(L)'
;NYEQLHRLLNAQSFGAVFSRLRNLETLGLVVSIDHDCGLHRFLRFFEVGLPIIVPINTWSILHWNGFETDHAVVVTGIDFDNELVYIHDPFFENAPIGLSYNEFEPAWTEHECQYAVIALNKIE
;
A
#
# COMPACT_ATOMS: atom_id res chain seq x y z
N ASN A 1 5.66 -8.44 -17.76
CA ASN A 1 7.07 -8.26 -17.34
C ASN A 1 7.22 -6.88 -16.69
N TYR A 2 8.36 -6.55 -16.06
CA TYR A 2 8.55 -5.28 -15.32
C TYR A 2 8.37 -4.03 -16.21
N GLU A 3 8.91 -4.05 -17.44
CA GLU A 3 8.75 -2.96 -18.42
C GLU A 3 7.28 -2.67 -18.76
N GLN A 4 6.47 -3.71 -18.89
CA GLN A 4 5.03 -3.57 -19.12
C GLN A 4 4.36 -2.92 -17.92
N LEU A 5 4.70 -3.31 -16.69
CA LEU A 5 4.18 -2.70 -15.47
C LEU A 5 4.56 -1.22 -15.41
N HIS A 6 5.83 -0.90 -15.66
CA HIS A 6 6.33 0.49 -15.69
C HIS A 6 5.56 1.36 -16.69
N ARG A 7 5.29 0.83 -17.90
CA ARG A 7 4.48 1.53 -18.91
C ARG A 7 3.03 1.70 -18.49
N LEU A 8 2.40 0.66 -17.92
CA LEU A 8 0.99 0.72 -17.49
C LEU A 8 0.80 1.73 -16.37
N LEU A 9 1.68 1.72 -15.37
CA LEU A 9 1.66 2.70 -14.28
C LEU A 9 2.10 4.10 -14.73
N ASN A 10 2.60 4.23 -15.98
CA ASN A 10 3.23 5.44 -16.51
C ASN A 10 4.27 5.99 -15.52
N ALA A 11 5.07 5.11 -14.93
CA ALA A 11 6.06 5.48 -13.94
C ALA A 11 7.11 6.41 -14.56
N GLN A 12 7.49 7.43 -13.81
CA GLN A 12 8.54 8.39 -14.14
C GLN A 12 9.78 8.06 -13.31
N SER A 13 10.88 8.77 -13.58
CA SER A 13 12.12 8.63 -12.80
C SER A 13 11.94 8.94 -11.31
N PHE A 14 10.90 9.69 -10.94
CA PHE A 14 10.59 10.09 -9.57
C PHE A 14 9.36 9.35 -8.98
N GLY A 15 8.84 8.32 -9.67
CA GLY A 15 7.73 7.50 -9.18
C GLY A 15 6.49 7.48 -10.08
N ALA A 16 5.38 6.96 -9.56
CA ALA A 16 4.11 6.85 -10.26
C ALA A 16 2.98 7.45 -9.42
N VAL A 17 2.04 8.12 -10.07
CA VAL A 17 0.82 8.61 -9.39
C VAL A 17 -0.02 7.41 -8.95
N PHE A 18 -0.39 7.35 -7.67
CA PHE A 18 -1.09 6.19 -7.07
C PHE A 18 -2.36 5.77 -7.83
N SER A 19 -3.16 6.75 -8.29
CA SER A 19 -4.38 6.49 -9.05
C SER A 19 -4.17 5.75 -10.39
N ARG A 20 -2.94 5.70 -10.90
CA ARG A 20 -2.57 4.95 -12.12
C ARG A 20 -2.54 3.45 -11.91
N LEU A 21 -2.68 2.96 -10.67
CA LEU A 21 -3.00 1.55 -10.43
C LEU A 21 -4.24 1.10 -11.24
N ARG A 22 -5.22 1.99 -11.52
CA ARG A 22 -6.37 1.68 -12.38
C ARG A 22 -5.99 1.25 -13.81
N ASN A 23 -4.80 1.63 -14.30
CA ASN A 23 -4.35 1.18 -15.63
C ASN A 23 -4.09 -0.34 -15.68
N LEU A 24 -3.94 -1.00 -14.52
CA LEU A 24 -3.83 -2.45 -14.43
C LEU A 24 -5.12 -3.17 -14.82
N GLU A 25 -6.27 -2.48 -14.83
CA GLU A 25 -7.54 -3.04 -15.32
C GLU A 25 -7.47 -3.48 -16.79
N THR A 26 -6.54 -2.89 -17.58
CA THR A 26 -6.28 -3.32 -18.96
C THR A 26 -5.77 -4.77 -19.07
N LEU A 27 -5.31 -5.36 -17.96
CA LEU A 27 -4.91 -6.76 -17.86
C LEU A 27 -6.08 -7.70 -17.46
N GLY A 28 -7.31 -7.18 -17.38
CA GLY A 28 -8.48 -7.93 -16.90
C GLY A 28 -8.56 -8.05 -15.37
N LEU A 29 -7.83 -7.20 -14.64
CA LEU A 29 -7.90 -7.09 -13.19
C LEU A 29 -9.00 -6.10 -12.77
N VAL A 30 -9.45 -6.21 -11.54
CA VAL A 30 -10.31 -5.21 -10.89
C VAL A 30 -9.46 -4.42 -9.91
N VAL A 31 -9.49 -3.08 -10.01
CA VAL A 31 -8.73 -2.20 -9.13
C VAL A 31 -9.69 -1.29 -8.38
N SER A 32 -9.78 -1.47 -7.06
CA SER A 32 -10.50 -0.54 -6.18
C SER A 32 -9.50 0.42 -5.56
N ILE A 33 -9.81 1.73 -5.58
CA ILE A 33 -9.06 2.77 -4.88
C ILE A 33 -10.08 3.57 -4.07
N ASP A 34 -9.85 3.68 -2.78
CA ASP A 34 -10.79 4.25 -1.81
C ASP A 34 -10.01 4.88 -0.64
N HIS A 35 -10.72 5.54 0.27
CA HIS A 35 -10.16 6.26 1.41
C HIS A 35 -10.90 5.86 2.69
N ASP A 36 -10.19 5.35 3.68
CA ASP A 36 -10.74 5.06 5.01
C ASP A 36 -9.61 4.94 6.01
N CYS A 37 -9.56 5.80 7.04
CA CYS A 37 -8.52 5.74 8.07
C CYS A 37 -8.71 4.58 9.06
N GLY A 38 -9.81 3.83 8.97
CA GLY A 38 -10.11 2.70 9.84
C GLY A 38 -9.43 1.41 9.38
N LEU A 39 -8.37 1.00 10.08
CA LEU A 39 -7.66 -0.26 9.87
C LEU A 39 -8.56 -1.51 9.91
N HIS A 40 -9.68 -1.48 10.65
CA HIS A 40 -10.65 -2.58 10.70
C HIS A 40 -11.23 -2.94 9.32
N ARG A 41 -11.31 -1.98 8.39
CA ARG A 41 -11.76 -2.25 7.03
C ARG A 41 -10.87 -3.27 6.33
N PHE A 42 -9.58 -3.30 6.65
CA PHE A 42 -8.60 -4.16 5.99
C PHE A 42 -8.85 -5.65 6.28
N LEU A 43 -9.47 -5.98 7.42
CA LEU A 43 -9.80 -7.34 7.81
C LEU A 43 -10.61 -8.08 6.74
N ARG A 44 -11.63 -7.42 6.15
CA ARG A 44 -12.47 -8.04 5.11
C ARG A 44 -11.68 -8.43 3.86
N PHE A 45 -10.60 -7.70 3.55
CA PHE A 45 -9.74 -8.00 2.40
C PHE A 45 -8.79 -9.15 2.73
N PHE A 46 -8.24 -9.17 3.94
CA PHE A 46 -7.40 -10.28 4.41
C PHE A 46 -8.16 -11.61 4.47
N GLU A 47 -9.44 -11.58 4.89
CA GLU A 47 -10.32 -12.77 4.92
C GLU A 47 -10.44 -13.47 3.56
N VAL A 48 -10.37 -12.71 2.46
CA VAL A 48 -10.42 -13.23 1.08
C VAL A 48 -9.05 -13.28 0.40
N GLY A 49 -7.97 -13.08 1.16
CA GLY A 49 -6.58 -13.17 0.67
C GLY A 49 -6.18 -12.04 -0.28
N LEU A 50 -6.83 -10.87 -0.19
CA LEU A 50 -6.50 -9.72 -1.01
C LEU A 50 -5.49 -8.81 -0.30
N PRO A 51 -4.32 -8.54 -0.90
CA PRO A 51 -3.35 -7.60 -0.35
C PRO A 51 -3.83 -6.15 -0.54
N ILE A 52 -3.37 -5.28 0.34
CA ILE A 52 -3.77 -3.87 0.36
C ILE A 52 -2.53 -3.03 0.05
N ILE A 53 -2.60 -2.21 -0.98
CA ILE A 53 -1.53 -1.28 -1.33
C ILE A 53 -1.88 0.07 -0.73
N VAL A 54 -0.95 0.70 -0.02
CA VAL A 54 -1.14 2.04 0.55
C VAL A 54 0.00 2.95 0.09
N PRO A 55 -0.29 4.21 -0.29
CA PRO A 55 0.72 5.26 -0.37
C PRO A 55 1.04 5.75 1.05
N ILE A 56 2.31 5.98 1.31
CA ILE A 56 2.83 6.49 2.58
C ILE A 56 3.91 7.55 2.30
N ASN A 57 4.07 8.49 3.22
CA ASN A 57 5.29 9.27 3.30
C ASN A 57 6.21 8.68 4.38
N THR A 58 7.49 8.50 4.07
CA THR A 58 8.43 7.77 4.93
C THR A 58 8.95 8.57 6.14
N TRP A 59 8.56 9.84 6.31
CA TRP A 59 9.09 10.72 7.36
C TRP A 59 8.94 10.17 8.79
N SER A 60 7.83 9.48 9.09
CA SER A 60 7.54 8.93 10.42
C SER A 60 8.02 7.49 10.60
N ILE A 61 8.63 6.88 9.58
CA ILE A 61 8.98 5.46 9.56
C ILE A 61 10.45 5.26 9.92
N LEU A 62 10.70 4.55 11.03
CA LEU A 62 12.04 4.48 11.61
C LEU A 62 13.06 3.79 10.69
N HIS A 63 12.67 2.74 9.98
CA HIS A 63 13.59 1.96 9.13
C HIS A 63 14.08 2.73 7.88
N TRP A 64 13.43 3.84 7.54
CA TRP A 64 13.89 4.78 6.51
C TRP A 64 14.96 5.77 7.00
N ASN A 65 15.36 5.69 8.28
CA ASN A 65 16.46 6.46 8.87
C ASN A 65 16.35 7.99 8.65
N GLY A 66 15.12 8.52 8.68
CA GLY A 66 14.83 9.94 8.50
C GLY A 66 14.88 10.42 7.04
N PHE A 67 15.02 9.52 6.07
CA PHE A 67 14.83 9.86 4.66
C PHE A 67 13.33 10.03 4.36
N GLU A 68 12.95 11.19 3.85
CA GLU A 68 11.57 11.56 3.54
C GLU A 68 11.30 11.42 2.04
N THR A 69 10.35 10.57 1.68
CA THR A 69 9.88 10.38 0.32
C THR A 69 8.48 9.78 0.29
N ASP A 70 7.73 10.05 -0.77
CA ASP A 70 6.49 9.34 -1.04
C ASP A 70 6.80 7.94 -1.56
N HIS A 71 6.10 6.94 -1.02
CA HIS A 71 6.34 5.54 -1.30
C HIS A 71 5.05 4.73 -1.31
N ALA A 72 5.08 3.52 -1.88
CA ALA A 72 3.96 2.61 -1.86
C ALA A 72 4.37 1.27 -1.24
N VAL A 73 3.60 0.81 -0.26
CA VAL A 73 3.86 -0.44 0.46
C VAL A 73 2.63 -1.35 0.42
N VAL A 74 2.84 -2.65 0.62
CA VAL A 74 1.75 -3.63 0.70
C VAL A 74 1.50 -4.00 2.14
N VAL A 75 0.34 -3.69 2.69
CA VAL A 75 -0.11 -4.17 4.00
C VAL A 75 -0.55 -5.62 3.87
N THR A 76 0.01 -6.49 4.72
CA THR A 76 -0.19 -7.94 4.70
C THR A 76 -0.77 -8.49 6.00
N GLY A 77 -0.83 -7.69 7.05
CA GLY A 77 -1.48 -8.06 8.31
C GLY A 77 -1.55 -6.89 9.28
N ILE A 78 -2.44 -7.01 10.26
CA ILE A 78 -2.58 -6.09 11.39
C ILE A 78 -2.65 -6.94 12.66
N ASP A 79 -1.88 -6.56 13.66
CA ASP A 79 -1.95 -7.08 15.02
C ASP A 79 -2.46 -5.97 15.93
N PHE A 80 -3.77 -6.04 16.21
CA PHE A 80 -4.47 -5.04 17.02
C PHE A 80 -4.08 -5.08 18.50
N ASP A 81 -3.63 -6.23 19.00
CA ASP A 81 -3.24 -6.39 20.41
C ASP A 81 -1.90 -5.71 20.69
N ASN A 82 -0.99 -5.72 19.71
CA ASN A 82 0.34 -5.10 19.79
C ASN A 82 0.45 -3.76 19.05
N GLU A 83 -0.65 -3.25 18.47
CA GLU A 83 -0.68 -2.02 17.67
C GLU A 83 0.34 -2.01 16.53
N LEU A 84 0.42 -3.12 15.79
CA LEU A 84 1.36 -3.30 14.68
C LEU A 84 0.64 -3.48 13.33
N VAL A 85 1.20 -2.83 12.31
CA VAL A 85 0.86 -3.03 10.89
C VAL A 85 2.04 -3.70 10.19
N TYR A 86 1.81 -4.85 9.57
CA TYR A 86 2.85 -5.60 8.85
C TYR A 86 2.82 -5.25 7.37
N ILE A 87 3.95 -4.73 6.87
CA ILE A 87 4.08 -4.29 5.48
C ILE A 87 5.16 -5.06 4.72
N HIS A 88 4.98 -5.20 3.42
CA HIS A 88 6.04 -5.45 2.46
C HIS A 88 6.42 -4.12 1.82
N ASP A 89 7.61 -3.63 2.17
CA ASP A 89 8.20 -2.45 1.59
C ASP A 89 9.11 -2.85 0.42
N PRO A 90 8.82 -2.47 -0.83
CA PRO A 90 9.59 -2.91 -1.99
C PRO A 90 11.03 -2.36 -2.04
N PHE A 91 11.41 -1.42 -1.17
CA PHE A 91 12.79 -0.96 -1.06
C PHE A 91 13.68 -1.93 -0.25
N PHE A 92 13.10 -2.75 0.63
CA PHE A 92 13.84 -3.65 1.52
C PHE A 92 13.63 -5.11 1.13
N GLU A 93 14.72 -5.90 1.14
CA GLU A 93 14.66 -7.33 0.82
C GLU A 93 13.97 -8.16 1.91
N ASN A 94 14.07 -7.73 3.17
CA ASN A 94 13.48 -8.43 4.31
C ASN A 94 12.06 -7.96 4.55
N ALA A 95 11.10 -8.89 4.51
CA ALA A 95 9.69 -8.64 4.74
C ALA A 95 9.02 -9.85 5.44
N PRO A 96 7.90 -9.65 6.16
CA PRO A 96 7.26 -8.36 6.44
C PRO A 96 8.02 -7.54 7.49
N ILE A 97 7.87 -6.22 7.44
CA ILE A 97 8.35 -5.28 8.45
C ILE A 97 7.15 -4.84 9.29
N GLY A 98 7.26 -4.95 10.62
CA GLY A 98 6.24 -4.46 11.54
C GLY A 98 6.45 -2.97 11.82
N LEU A 99 5.40 -2.18 11.61
CA LEU A 99 5.33 -0.76 11.97
C LEU A 99 4.37 -0.58 13.13
N SER A 100 4.73 0.23 14.11
CA SER A 100 3.76 0.67 15.11
C SER A 100 2.68 1.56 14.48
N TYR A 101 1.50 1.65 15.10
CA TYR A 101 0.46 2.59 14.65
C TYR A 101 0.97 4.03 14.60
N ASN A 102 1.81 4.43 15.55
CA ASN A 102 2.43 5.76 15.59
C ASN A 102 3.38 6.03 14.42
N GLU A 103 3.93 5.00 13.79
CA GLU A 103 4.71 5.16 12.54
C GLU A 103 3.80 5.16 11.32
N PHE A 104 2.86 4.21 11.27
CA PHE A 104 2.00 3.97 10.10
C PHE A 104 0.92 5.03 9.88
N GLU A 105 0.17 5.40 10.91
CA GLU A 105 -0.93 6.36 10.80
C GLU A 105 -0.51 7.72 10.23
N PRO A 106 0.53 8.40 10.77
CA PRO A 106 0.97 9.67 10.17
C PRO A 106 1.50 9.48 8.74
N ALA A 107 2.23 8.39 8.48
CA ALA A 107 2.76 8.12 7.14
C ALA A 107 1.64 8.00 6.09
N TRP A 108 0.53 7.38 6.47
CA TRP A 108 -0.60 7.11 5.59
C TRP A 108 -1.59 8.28 5.49
N THR A 109 -1.80 9.02 6.58
CA THR A 109 -2.77 10.13 6.63
C THR A 109 -2.34 11.32 5.77
N GLU A 110 -1.03 11.50 5.53
CA GLU A 110 -0.51 12.47 4.55
C GLU A 110 -1.07 12.23 3.12
N HIS A 111 -1.50 11.00 2.83
CA HIS A 111 -2.19 10.64 1.58
C HIS A 111 -3.69 10.40 1.78
N GLU A 112 -4.30 11.08 2.75
CA GLU A 112 -5.76 11.05 3.01
C GLU A 112 -6.28 9.63 3.26
N CYS A 113 -5.48 8.78 3.91
CA CYS A 113 -5.81 7.38 4.18
C CYS A 113 -6.22 6.58 2.93
N GLN A 114 -5.61 6.92 1.79
CA GLN A 114 -5.88 6.26 0.51
C GLN A 114 -5.37 4.82 0.52
N TYR A 115 -6.12 3.89 -0.04
CA TYR A 115 -5.65 2.53 -0.24
C TYR A 115 -6.17 1.97 -1.56
N ALA A 116 -5.50 0.92 -2.05
CA ALA A 116 -5.92 0.19 -3.23
C ALA A 116 -5.95 -1.32 -2.96
N VAL A 117 -6.89 -2.00 -3.61
CA VAL A 117 -6.99 -3.46 -3.63
C VAL A 117 -7.10 -3.91 -5.08
N ILE A 118 -6.34 -4.96 -5.43
CA ILE A 118 -6.32 -5.54 -6.77
C ILE A 118 -6.85 -6.97 -6.69
N ALA A 119 -7.86 -7.29 -7.50
CA ALA A 119 -8.51 -8.59 -7.52
C ALA A 119 -8.70 -9.12 -8.95
N LEU A 120 -8.98 -10.43 -9.07
CA LEU A 120 -9.35 -11.05 -10.34
C LEU A 120 -10.82 -10.83 -10.72
N ASN A 121 -11.68 -10.59 -9.72
CA ASN A 121 -13.11 -10.38 -9.87
C ASN A 121 -13.55 -9.16 -9.04
N LYS A 122 -14.80 -8.74 -9.20
CA LYS A 122 -15.35 -7.67 -8.35
C LYS A 122 -15.24 -8.07 -6.88
N ILE A 123 -14.82 -7.09 -6.07
CA ILE A 123 -14.80 -7.18 -4.62
C ILE A 123 -16.20 -6.82 -4.15
N GLU A 124 -16.90 -7.77 -3.52
CA GLU A 124 -18.22 -7.55 -2.91
C GLU A 124 -18.11 -6.87 -1.54
#